data_AF-D3HRM1-F1
#
_entry.id   AF-D3HRM1-F1
#
_cell.length_a   1.000
_cell.length_b   1.000
_cell.length_c   1.000
_cell.angle_alpha   90.00
_cell.angle_beta   90.00
_cell.angle_gamma   90.00
#
_symmetry.space_group_name_H-M   'P 1'
#
loop_
_entity.id
_entity.type
_entity.pdbx_description
1 polymer ?
#
loop_
_entity_poly.entity_id
_entity_poly.type
_entity_poly.pdbx_seq_one_letter_code
_entity_poly.pdbx_strand_id
1 'polypeptide(L)'
;MTDKFSYYLEDNNEVKNMDHFAALQMSEHSFNELGLDGLKSQWKKLATEFHPDKNCSSERAGIVFQRIQQAYEVLSDPIKRQQYLLDKRVDFTFDVNFVYSDIDILLTELSIKSNQLDELINRLDRLNKPTPSIDSRNIRILEVPDSLEQIALALSKIYKGTFVTEDVLNKQFHLFSRIAAQATTGGEFYALNLIAKNDPILSQRRFDYMQKAAAKGHLVSLAHMTNAVFSGHFRPLEDSIKWGLNCLRYLEKIAIPKLEIDEPSSEELIHIKEQLAVLRERRNEVLPSVIPRDTKAFDELVTQVVEYRNRRGGVSSEDFKLAPAMIDLLEKNQLLSSIQLIHKAESMQSLPIDEHDLLVKVYDNFAEKVTELRHAPNKNQNALKAAKDLRIQLAEAIDTYKINKANSAMTKEQAKIVFVDISTSAINNAKHLLEKELGWGDYLTNLAKSFANVFINVANSARKSLSFQSQFTLFALAKASFIPEVEKMQDDLFQQLSLR
;
A
#
# COMPACT_ATOMS: atom_id res chain seq x y z
N MET A 1 -41.96 3.74 -3.84
CA MET A 1 -40.64 3.65 -4.49
C MET A 1 -39.85 4.87 -4.08
N THR A 2 -38.89 4.71 -3.18
CA THR A 2 -37.99 5.78 -2.77
C THR A 2 -37.25 6.26 -4.01
N ASP A 3 -37.34 7.55 -4.29
CA ASP A 3 -36.67 8.18 -5.43
C ASP A 3 -35.15 7.97 -5.31
N LYS A 4 -34.52 7.39 -6.33
CA LYS A 4 -33.09 6.98 -6.30
C LYS A 4 -32.13 8.15 -6.09
N PHE A 5 -32.60 9.39 -6.19
CA PHE A 5 -31.83 10.62 -6.00
C PHE A 5 -32.29 11.46 -4.79
N SER A 6 -33.26 11.00 -3.99
CA SER A 6 -33.79 11.79 -2.86
C SER A 6 -32.74 12.07 -1.80
N TYR A 7 -31.80 11.14 -1.61
CA TYR A 7 -30.64 11.29 -0.72
C TYR A 7 -29.82 12.58 -1.00
N TYR A 8 -29.79 13.04 -2.26
CA TYR A 8 -29.03 14.22 -2.66
C TYR A 8 -29.73 15.55 -2.36
N LEU A 9 -31.01 15.51 -1.98
CA LEU A 9 -31.79 16.68 -1.61
C LEU A 9 -31.79 16.95 -0.10
N GLU A 10 -31.35 15.97 0.71
CA GLU A 10 -31.39 16.01 2.17
C GLU A 10 -30.07 16.45 2.82
N ASP A 11 -29.00 16.59 2.03
CA ASP A 11 -27.61 16.69 2.51
C ASP A 11 -27.01 18.11 2.43
N ASN A 12 -27.85 19.17 2.43
CA ASN A 12 -27.45 20.59 2.41
C ASN A 12 -26.36 20.98 1.37
N ASN A 13 -26.22 20.24 0.26
CA ASN A 13 -25.16 20.41 -0.75
C ASN A 13 -23.72 20.12 -0.27
N GLU A 14 -23.52 19.27 0.73
CA GLU A 14 -22.20 18.80 1.17
C GLU A 14 -21.59 17.78 0.19
N VAL A 15 -21.13 18.31 -0.94
CA VAL A 15 -20.59 17.57 -2.09
C VAL A 15 -19.34 16.71 -1.79
N LYS A 16 -18.63 16.96 -0.68
CA LYS A 16 -17.31 16.36 -0.40
C LYS A 16 -17.35 14.88 -0.01
N ASN A 17 -18.49 14.35 0.44
CA ASN A 17 -18.62 12.97 0.95
C ASN A 17 -19.44 12.05 0.00
N MET A 18 -19.58 12.43 -1.26
CA MET A 18 -20.46 11.73 -2.21
C MET A 18 -19.78 10.52 -2.86
N ASP A 19 -20.42 9.34 -2.82
CA ASP A 19 -19.99 8.18 -3.62
C ASP A 19 -20.21 8.43 -5.12
N HIS A 20 -19.12 8.64 -5.85
CA HIS A 20 -19.14 8.94 -7.28
C HIS A 20 -19.70 7.78 -8.13
N PHE A 21 -19.59 6.53 -7.68
CA PHE A 21 -20.17 5.37 -8.38
C PHE A 21 -21.70 5.37 -8.23
N ALA A 22 -22.19 5.61 -7.01
CA ALA A 22 -23.61 5.71 -6.72
C ALA A 22 -24.26 6.89 -7.46
N ALA A 23 -23.58 8.04 -7.56
CA ALA A 23 -24.05 9.20 -8.33
C ALA A 23 -24.33 8.86 -9.80
N LEU A 24 -23.50 8.05 -10.42
CA LEU A 24 -23.69 7.59 -11.81
C LEU A 24 -24.58 6.35 -11.93
N GLN A 25 -25.17 5.87 -10.82
CA GLN A 25 -25.91 4.60 -10.75
C GLN A 25 -25.15 3.43 -11.37
N MET A 26 -23.84 3.37 -11.14
CA MET A 26 -22.96 2.34 -11.67
C MET A 26 -22.15 1.76 -10.51
N SER A 27 -22.04 0.45 -10.41
CA SER A 27 -21.19 -0.18 -9.40
C SER A 27 -19.70 -0.13 -9.82
N GLU A 28 -18.79 -0.21 -8.85
CA GLU A 28 -17.35 -0.33 -9.14
C GLU A 28 -17.06 -1.59 -9.98
N HIS A 29 -17.77 -2.69 -9.73
CA HIS A 29 -17.68 -3.91 -10.54
C HIS A 29 -18.05 -3.67 -12.00
N SER A 30 -19.21 -3.05 -12.24
CA SER A 30 -19.67 -2.70 -13.59
C SER A 30 -18.71 -1.75 -14.30
N PHE A 31 -18.06 -0.85 -13.56
CA PHE A 31 -17.02 0.01 -14.11
C PHE A 31 -15.76 -0.78 -14.49
N ASN A 32 -15.34 -1.74 -13.66
CA ASN A 32 -14.18 -2.59 -13.96
C ASN A 32 -14.40 -3.50 -15.18
N GLU A 33 -15.65 -3.90 -15.45
CA GLU A 33 -16.01 -4.68 -16.63
C GLU A 33 -16.16 -3.84 -17.90
N LEU A 34 -16.83 -2.68 -17.82
CA LEU A 34 -17.20 -1.86 -18.98
C LEU A 34 -16.20 -0.73 -19.29
N GLY A 35 -15.29 -0.45 -18.36
CA GLY A 35 -14.26 0.58 -18.48
C GLY A 35 -14.81 2.01 -18.67
N LEU A 36 -13.97 2.87 -19.23
CA LEU A 36 -14.29 4.29 -19.47
C LEU A 36 -15.45 4.49 -20.45
N ASP A 37 -15.65 3.55 -21.38
CA ASP A 37 -16.74 3.63 -22.35
C ASP A 37 -18.11 3.41 -21.69
N GLY A 38 -18.20 2.44 -20.76
CA GLY A 38 -19.38 2.25 -19.91
C GLY A 38 -19.69 3.47 -19.05
N LEU A 39 -18.67 4.02 -18.39
CA LEU A 39 -18.77 5.24 -17.57
C LEU A 39 -19.33 6.42 -18.38
N LYS A 40 -18.79 6.66 -19.58
CA LYS A 40 -19.20 7.76 -20.47
C LYS A 40 -20.62 7.58 -20.99
N SER A 41 -20.99 6.35 -21.34
CA SER A 41 -22.35 6.02 -21.79
C SER A 41 -23.38 6.31 -20.70
N GLN A 42 -23.10 5.85 -19.49
CA GLN A 42 -23.97 6.02 -18.33
C GLN A 42 -24.10 7.49 -17.92
N TRP A 43 -23.00 8.24 -17.88
CA TRP A 43 -23.02 9.68 -17.63
C TRP A 43 -23.87 10.43 -18.67
N LYS A 44 -23.70 10.15 -19.98
CA LYS A 44 -24.50 10.79 -21.04
C LYS A 44 -26.00 10.56 -20.86
N LYS A 45 -26.39 9.35 -20.49
CA LYS A 45 -27.80 9.00 -20.23
C LYS A 45 -28.37 9.87 -19.12
N LEU A 46 -27.69 9.94 -17.97
CA LEU A 46 -28.13 10.72 -16.81
C LEU A 46 -28.06 12.24 -17.06
N ALA A 47 -27.02 12.73 -17.74
CA ALA A 47 -26.87 14.15 -18.08
C ALA A 47 -27.99 14.62 -19.02
N THR A 48 -28.48 13.75 -19.91
CA THR A 48 -29.60 14.06 -20.79
C THR A 48 -30.93 14.06 -20.03
N GLU A 49 -31.09 13.16 -19.06
CA GLU A 49 -32.28 13.01 -18.23
C GLU A 49 -32.45 14.19 -17.25
N PHE A 50 -31.36 14.62 -16.61
CA PHE A 50 -31.37 15.67 -15.58
C PHE A 50 -30.89 17.04 -16.08
N HIS A 51 -30.80 17.26 -17.40
CA HIS A 51 -30.37 18.55 -17.94
C HIS A 51 -31.30 19.70 -17.46
N PRO A 52 -30.78 20.82 -16.93
CA PRO A 52 -31.59 21.93 -16.43
C PRO A 52 -32.58 22.47 -17.48
N ASP A 53 -32.16 22.61 -18.73
CA ASP A 53 -33.02 23.09 -19.82
C ASP A 53 -34.21 22.16 -20.14
N LYS A 54 -34.05 20.84 -19.97
CA LYS A 54 -35.12 19.87 -20.23
C LYS A 54 -36.07 19.71 -19.06
N ASN A 55 -35.65 20.12 -17.87
CA ASN A 55 -36.38 19.97 -16.62
C ASN A 55 -36.85 21.33 -16.06
N CYS A 56 -37.09 22.31 -16.94
CA CYS A 56 -37.59 23.64 -16.59
C CYS A 56 -36.82 24.33 -15.46
N SER A 57 -35.49 24.15 -15.41
CA SER A 57 -34.64 24.67 -14.33
C SER A 57 -35.08 24.24 -12.91
N SER A 58 -35.64 23.03 -12.79
CA SER A 58 -35.91 22.43 -11.49
C SER A 58 -34.62 22.37 -10.66
N GLU A 59 -34.68 22.93 -9.45
CA GLU A 59 -33.56 22.92 -8.50
C GLU A 59 -33.05 21.50 -8.24
N ARG A 60 -33.97 20.53 -8.18
CA ARG A 60 -33.64 19.10 -8.08
C ARG A 60 -32.84 18.59 -9.27
N ALA A 61 -33.24 18.94 -10.49
CA ALA A 61 -32.50 18.55 -11.68
C ALA A 61 -31.11 19.20 -11.71
N GLY A 62 -30.99 20.45 -11.28
CA GLY A 62 -29.71 21.15 -11.14
C GLY A 62 -28.75 20.47 -10.16
N ILE A 63 -29.22 20.11 -8.96
CA ILE A 63 -28.41 19.43 -7.93
C ILE A 63 -27.95 18.05 -8.43
N VAL A 64 -28.86 17.26 -9.01
CA VAL A 64 -28.51 15.94 -9.54
C VAL A 64 -27.53 16.07 -10.71
N PHE A 65 -27.73 17.04 -11.60
CA PHE A 65 -26.85 17.31 -12.74
C PHE A 65 -25.43 17.68 -12.32
N GLN A 66 -25.30 18.53 -11.29
CA GLN A 66 -23.99 18.90 -10.75
C GLN A 66 -23.27 17.67 -10.15
N ARG A 67 -24.00 16.82 -9.42
CA ARG A 67 -23.46 15.61 -8.78
C ARG A 67 -22.99 14.56 -9.80
N ILE A 68 -23.78 14.28 -10.84
CA ILE A 68 -23.37 13.34 -11.90
C ILE A 68 -22.18 13.87 -12.71
N GLN A 69 -22.10 15.19 -12.91
CA GLN A 69 -21.00 15.83 -13.63
C GLN A 69 -19.69 15.67 -12.86
N GLN A 70 -19.70 15.98 -11.56
CA GLN A 70 -18.52 15.84 -10.71
C GLN A 70 -18.09 14.38 -10.55
N ALA A 71 -19.04 13.45 -10.42
CA ALA A 71 -18.73 12.03 -10.36
C ALA A 71 -18.03 11.55 -11.64
N TYR A 72 -18.48 12.01 -12.80
CA TYR A 72 -17.82 11.71 -14.07
C TYR A 72 -16.43 12.33 -14.16
N GLU A 73 -16.25 13.59 -13.74
CA GLU A 73 -14.93 14.25 -13.73
C GLU A 73 -13.90 13.54 -12.84
N VAL A 74 -14.33 13.00 -11.70
CA VAL A 74 -13.45 12.25 -10.79
C VAL A 74 -13.15 10.86 -11.32
N LEU A 75 -14.14 10.11 -11.81
CA LEU A 75 -13.96 8.72 -12.25
C LEU A 75 -13.33 8.58 -13.65
N SER A 76 -13.48 9.60 -14.51
CA SER A 76 -12.89 9.60 -15.86
C SER A 76 -11.39 9.92 -15.85
N ASP A 77 -10.92 10.73 -14.90
CA ASP A 77 -9.51 11.05 -14.74
C ASP A 77 -8.79 9.94 -13.94
N PRO A 78 -7.70 9.36 -14.47
CA PRO A 78 -7.02 8.24 -13.82
C PRO A 78 -6.38 8.60 -12.47
N ILE A 79 -5.89 9.83 -12.30
CA ILE A 79 -5.24 10.29 -11.08
C ILE A 79 -6.31 10.59 -10.02
N LYS A 80 -7.36 11.34 -10.39
CA LYS A 80 -8.46 11.64 -9.47
C LYS A 80 -9.23 10.38 -9.07
N ARG A 81 -9.44 9.45 -10.00
CA ARG A 81 -10.05 8.15 -9.71
C ARG A 81 -9.19 7.33 -8.75
N GLN A 82 -7.87 7.28 -8.98
CA GLN A 82 -6.98 6.56 -8.08
C GLN A 82 -6.99 7.17 -6.69
N GLN A 83 -6.95 8.50 -6.58
CA GLN A 83 -7.05 9.21 -5.31
C GLN A 83 -8.39 8.94 -4.63
N TYR A 84 -9.50 9.04 -5.36
CA TYR A 84 -10.83 8.68 -4.85
C TYR A 84 -10.93 7.23 -4.39
N LEU A 85 -10.37 6.27 -5.13
CA LEU A 85 -10.36 4.85 -4.74
C LEU A 85 -9.44 4.60 -3.54
N LEU A 86 -8.34 5.35 -3.40
CA LEU A 86 -7.49 5.30 -2.22
C LEU A 86 -8.20 5.89 -1.01
N ASP A 87 -8.82 7.05 -1.15
CA ASP A 87 -9.59 7.72 -0.11
C ASP A 87 -10.80 6.86 0.31
N LYS A 88 -11.56 6.30 -0.65
CA LYS A 88 -12.67 5.35 -0.42
C LYS A 88 -12.20 4.02 0.22
N ARG A 89 -10.97 3.57 -0.05
CA ARG A 89 -10.35 2.41 0.63
C ARG A 89 -9.81 2.76 2.02
N VAL A 90 -9.59 4.04 2.29
CA VAL A 90 -9.16 4.60 3.58
C VAL A 90 -10.36 5.06 4.43
N ASP A 91 -11.55 5.16 3.84
CA ASP A 91 -12.83 5.29 4.53
C ASP A 91 -13.25 3.96 5.17
N PHE A 92 -12.56 3.61 6.26
CA PHE A 92 -13.19 2.94 7.38
C PHE A 92 -14.17 3.94 8.00
N THR A 93 -15.35 4.09 7.39
CA THR A 93 -16.49 4.60 8.14
C THR A 93 -16.76 3.58 9.24
N PHE A 94 -16.67 4.01 10.50
CA PHE A 94 -17.34 3.31 11.59
C PHE A 94 -18.84 3.47 11.33
N ASP A 95 -19.35 2.70 10.37
CA ASP A 95 -20.75 2.67 10.00
C ASP A 95 -21.52 2.07 11.18
N VAL A 96 -22.75 2.53 11.35
CA VAL A 96 -23.67 2.19 12.45
C VAL A 96 -24.08 0.70 12.42
N ASN A 97 -23.55 -0.06 11.44
CA ASN A 97 -23.70 -1.51 11.24
C ASN A 97 -22.37 -2.28 11.32
N PHE A 98 -21.29 -1.71 11.86
CA PHE A 98 -20.06 -2.46 12.11
C PHE A 98 -20.30 -3.49 13.22
N VAL A 99 -20.59 -4.73 12.81
CA VAL A 99 -20.77 -5.87 13.70
C VAL A 99 -19.40 -6.50 13.95
N TYR A 100 -19.08 -6.81 15.21
CA TYR A 100 -17.82 -7.40 15.67
C TYR A 100 -17.38 -8.69 14.93
N SER A 101 -18.27 -9.32 14.15
CA SER A 101 -17.89 -10.39 13.21
C SER A 101 -16.79 -9.94 12.23
N ASP A 102 -16.72 -8.67 11.89
CA ASP A 102 -15.72 -8.16 10.93
C ASP A 102 -14.33 -7.97 11.57
N ILE A 103 -14.27 -7.71 12.89
CA ILE A 103 -13.01 -7.75 13.66
C ILE A 103 -12.54 -9.20 13.81
N ASP A 104 -13.44 -10.13 14.13
CA ASP A 104 -13.08 -11.55 14.24
C ASP A 104 -12.61 -12.11 12.90
N ILE A 105 -13.22 -11.70 11.78
CA ILE A 105 -12.76 -12.04 10.43
C ILE A 105 -11.37 -11.44 10.17
N LEU A 106 -11.15 -10.15 10.47
CA LEU A 106 -9.84 -9.52 10.34
C LEU A 106 -8.77 -10.17 11.20
N LEU A 107 -9.07 -10.46 12.47
CA LEU A 107 -8.17 -11.15 13.40
C LEU A 107 -7.90 -12.59 12.96
N THR A 108 -8.91 -13.28 12.43
CA THR A 108 -8.77 -14.63 11.85
C THR A 108 -7.91 -14.58 10.60
N GLU A 109 -8.13 -13.64 9.69
CA GLU A 109 -7.29 -13.44 8.51
C GLU A 109 -5.84 -13.10 8.88
N LEU A 110 -5.64 -12.26 9.90
CA LEU A 110 -4.31 -11.91 10.41
C LEU A 110 -3.62 -13.10 11.11
N SER A 111 -4.37 -13.94 11.82
CA SER A 111 -3.89 -15.20 12.41
C SER A 111 -3.53 -16.23 11.33
N ILE A 112 -4.38 -16.40 10.31
CA ILE A 112 -4.10 -17.25 9.14
C ILE A 112 -2.81 -16.78 8.45
N LYS A 113 -2.64 -15.48 8.24
CA LYS A 113 -1.42 -14.90 7.67
C LYS A 113 -0.19 -15.16 8.54
N SER A 114 -0.32 -15.00 9.85
CA SER A 114 0.74 -15.30 10.80
C SER A 114 1.21 -16.76 10.67
N ASN A 115 0.26 -17.71 10.65
CA ASN A 115 0.55 -19.14 10.47
C ASN A 115 1.17 -19.44 9.10
N GLN A 116 0.70 -18.79 8.03
CA GLN A 116 1.30 -18.92 6.69
C GLN A 116 2.76 -18.44 6.67
N LEU A 117 3.06 -17.35 7.38
CA LEU A 117 4.42 -16.84 7.50
C LEU A 117 5.32 -17.74 8.34
N ASP A 118 4.80 -18.35 9.41
CA ASP A 118 5.52 -19.36 10.19
C ASP A 118 5.91 -20.56 9.32
N GLU A 119 5.01 -21.01 8.44
CA GLU A 119 5.36 -22.08 7.49
C GLU A 119 6.45 -21.65 6.52
N LEU A 120 6.44 -20.41 6.02
CA LEU A 120 7.52 -19.89 5.18
C LEU A 120 8.86 -19.78 5.93
N ILE A 121 8.84 -19.42 7.22
CA ILE A 121 10.03 -19.39 8.07
C ILE A 121 10.59 -20.80 8.22
N ASN A 122 9.74 -21.79 8.53
CA ASN A 122 10.15 -23.19 8.64
C ASN A 122 10.73 -23.74 7.32
N ARG A 123 10.13 -23.38 6.18
CA ARG A 123 10.65 -23.70 4.84
C ARG A 123 12.04 -23.11 4.62
N LEU A 124 12.22 -21.82 4.94
CA LEU A 124 13.51 -21.15 4.81
C LEU A 124 14.58 -21.72 5.75
N ASP A 125 14.20 -22.09 6.97
CA ASP A 125 15.10 -22.72 7.92
C ASP A 125 15.50 -24.13 7.48
N ARG A 126 14.58 -24.91 6.92
CA ARG A 126 14.89 -26.21 6.31
C ARG A 126 15.90 -26.07 5.16
N LEU A 127 15.71 -25.08 4.30
CA LEU A 127 16.63 -24.79 3.19
C LEU A 127 18.04 -24.42 3.70
N ASN A 128 18.14 -23.73 4.83
CA ASN A 128 19.39 -23.28 5.42
C ASN A 128 20.05 -24.30 6.38
N LYS A 129 19.38 -25.44 6.67
CA LYS A 129 19.98 -26.49 7.50
C LYS A 129 21.07 -27.23 6.73
N PRO A 130 22.24 -27.49 7.34
CA PRO A 130 23.26 -28.35 6.73
C PRO A 130 22.69 -29.76 6.55
N THR A 131 22.88 -30.33 5.35
CA THR A 131 22.38 -31.66 5.00
C THR A 131 22.88 -32.69 6.01
N PRO A 132 22.01 -33.41 6.76
CA PRO A 132 22.47 -34.53 7.55
C PRO A 132 23.02 -35.60 6.61
N SER A 133 24.14 -36.22 6.98
CA SER A 133 24.69 -37.39 6.27
C SER A 133 23.59 -38.43 6.09
N ILE A 134 23.18 -38.69 4.85
CA ILE A 134 22.07 -39.57 4.52
C ILE A 134 22.44 -41.00 4.90
N ASP A 135 21.78 -41.55 5.92
CA ASP A 135 21.78 -42.97 6.20
C ASP A 135 20.76 -43.62 5.25
N SER A 136 21.25 -44.43 4.32
CA SER A 136 20.57 -44.85 3.08
C SER A 136 19.50 -45.94 3.27
N ARG A 137 18.65 -45.83 4.31
CA ARG A 137 17.65 -46.88 4.63
C ARG A 137 16.20 -46.41 4.77
N ASN A 138 15.89 -45.13 4.64
CA ASN A 138 14.51 -44.66 4.68
C ASN A 138 14.20 -43.79 3.46
N ILE A 139 13.75 -44.44 2.38
CA ILE A 139 13.08 -43.74 1.28
C ILE A 139 11.74 -43.25 1.83
N ARG A 140 11.67 -41.97 2.19
CA ARG A 140 10.40 -41.26 2.38
C ARG A 140 10.20 -40.35 1.16
N ILE A 141 9.00 -40.47 0.59
CA ILE A 141 8.33 -39.66 -0.44
C ILE A 141 9.15 -38.45 -0.91
N LEU A 142 9.43 -38.38 -2.22
CA LEU A 142 10.06 -37.25 -2.92
C LEU A 142 9.32 -35.93 -2.59
N GLU A 143 9.69 -35.26 -1.51
CA GLU A 143 9.43 -33.83 -1.33
C GLU A 143 10.32 -33.11 -2.33
N VAL A 144 9.73 -32.38 -3.28
CA VAL A 144 10.49 -31.50 -4.18
C VAL A 144 11.30 -30.55 -3.28
N PRO A 145 12.64 -30.51 -3.39
CA PRO A 145 13.44 -29.65 -2.54
C PRO A 145 13.00 -28.21 -2.78
N ASP A 146 12.58 -27.55 -1.70
CA ASP A 146 12.14 -26.17 -1.72
C ASP A 146 13.29 -25.26 -2.18
N SER A 147 12.99 -24.21 -2.93
CA SER A 147 13.99 -23.24 -3.40
C SER A 147 13.75 -21.86 -2.82
N LEU A 148 14.80 -21.05 -2.69
CA LEU A 148 14.69 -19.68 -2.19
C LEU A 148 13.72 -18.85 -3.03
N GLU A 149 13.72 -19.07 -4.35
CA GLU A 149 12.77 -18.44 -5.29
C GLU A 149 11.32 -18.80 -4.98
N GLN A 150 11.00 -20.07 -4.77
CA GLN A 150 9.64 -20.52 -4.44
C GLN A 150 9.16 -19.94 -3.10
N ILE A 151 10.04 -19.86 -2.10
CA ILE A 151 9.73 -19.23 -0.81
C ILE A 151 9.47 -17.73 -1.02
N ALA A 152 10.29 -17.05 -1.81
CA ALA A 152 10.13 -15.62 -2.11
C ALA A 152 8.85 -15.31 -2.88
N LEU A 153 8.47 -16.14 -3.86
CA LEU A 153 7.21 -16.01 -4.60
C LEU A 153 5.99 -16.30 -3.72
N ALA A 154 6.09 -17.27 -2.82
CA ALA A 154 5.03 -17.51 -1.84
C ALA A 154 4.87 -16.32 -0.89
N LEU A 155 5.99 -15.74 -0.42
CA LEU A 155 5.98 -14.52 0.37
C LEU A 155 5.35 -13.35 -0.41
N SER A 156 5.69 -13.16 -1.69
CA SER A 156 5.15 -12.04 -2.49
C SER A 156 3.64 -12.07 -2.62
N LYS A 157 3.01 -13.26 -2.58
CA LYS A 157 1.56 -13.42 -2.65
C LYS A 157 0.86 -13.02 -1.34
N ILE A 158 1.51 -13.24 -0.20
CA ILE A 158 0.93 -12.98 1.13
C ILE A 158 1.39 -11.64 1.74
N TYR A 159 2.46 -11.04 1.26
CA TYR A 159 3.04 -9.80 1.79
C TYR A 159 2.07 -8.61 1.61
N LYS A 160 1.71 -7.92 2.71
CA LYS A 160 0.74 -6.80 2.72
C LYS A 160 1.30 -5.45 3.18
N GLY A 161 2.62 -5.30 3.23
CA GLY A 161 3.22 -4.04 3.66
C GLY A 161 2.96 -3.75 5.13
N THR A 162 2.63 -2.50 5.44
CA THR A 162 2.55 -1.97 6.81
C THR A 162 1.19 -2.12 7.49
N PHE A 163 0.16 -2.58 6.78
CA PHE A 163 -1.21 -2.72 7.30
C PHE A 163 -1.49 -4.13 7.84
N VAL A 164 -0.73 -4.56 8.86
CA VAL A 164 -0.81 -5.90 9.47
C VAL A 164 -0.48 -5.84 10.98
N THR A 165 -0.71 -6.92 11.71
CA THR A 165 -0.29 -7.03 13.13
C THR A 165 1.23 -6.96 13.27
N GLU A 166 1.71 -6.60 14.46
CA GLU A 166 3.15 -6.59 14.79
C GLU A 166 3.82 -7.94 14.49
N ASP A 167 3.18 -9.04 14.88
CA ASP A 167 3.68 -10.39 14.64
C ASP A 167 3.83 -10.69 13.14
N VAL A 168 2.80 -10.42 12.35
CA VAL A 168 2.82 -10.59 10.89
C VAL A 168 3.86 -9.67 10.25
N LEU A 169 3.96 -8.42 10.70
CA LEU A 169 4.95 -7.45 10.22
C LEU A 169 6.38 -7.94 10.47
N ASN A 170 6.68 -8.40 11.69
CA ASN A 170 7.98 -8.89 12.09
C ASN A 170 8.38 -10.13 11.27
N LYS A 171 7.45 -11.08 11.08
CA LYS A 171 7.68 -12.29 10.27
C LYS A 171 7.90 -11.98 8.79
N GLN A 172 7.07 -11.11 8.19
CA GLN A 172 7.25 -10.64 6.81
C GLN A 172 8.62 -9.98 6.62
N PHE A 173 9.02 -9.10 7.54
CA PHE A 173 10.30 -8.40 7.46
C PHE A 173 11.50 -9.34 7.68
N HIS A 174 11.38 -10.28 8.63
CA HIS A 174 12.39 -11.32 8.87
C HIS A 174 12.64 -12.14 7.60
N LEU A 175 11.57 -12.68 7.01
CA LEU A 175 11.65 -13.44 5.77
C LEU A 175 12.23 -12.60 4.63
N PHE A 176 11.71 -11.39 4.41
CA PHE A 176 12.20 -10.50 3.36
C PHE A 176 13.69 -10.22 3.49
N SER A 177 14.15 -9.89 4.70
CA SER A 177 15.57 -9.56 4.95
C SER A 177 16.49 -10.76 4.72
N ARG A 178 16.06 -11.96 5.13
CA ARG A 178 16.82 -13.20 4.92
C ARG A 178 16.89 -13.58 3.45
N ILE A 179 15.76 -13.51 2.74
CA ILE A 179 15.68 -13.77 1.30
C ILE A 179 16.55 -12.75 0.54
N ALA A 180 16.43 -11.46 0.87
CA ALA A 180 17.23 -10.41 0.24
C ALA A 180 18.74 -10.58 0.45
N ALA A 181 19.16 -11.13 1.58
CA ALA A 181 20.56 -11.44 1.86
C ALA A 181 21.07 -12.68 1.13
N GLN A 182 20.20 -13.66 0.85
CA GLN A 182 20.56 -14.93 0.20
C GLN A 182 20.36 -14.90 -1.33
N ALA A 183 19.64 -13.90 -1.86
CA ALA A 183 19.30 -13.82 -3.28
C ALA A 183 20.54 -13.69 -4.18
N THR A 184 20.64 -14.59 -5.15
CA THR A 184 21.70 -14.68 -6.16
C THR A 184 21.18 -14.84 -7.57
N THR A 185 19.97 -15.41 -7.74
CA THR A 185 19.37 -15.69 -9.06
C THR A 185 18.42 -14.58 -9.52
N GLY A 186 18.11 -14.58 -10.82
CA GLY A 186 17.18 -13.60 -11.39
C GLY A 186 15.75 -13.73 -10.86
N GLY A 187 15.26 -14.96 -10.68
CA GLY A 187 13.93 -15.24 -10.14
C GLY A 187 13.75 -14.80 -8.69
N GLU A 188 14.79 -14.99 -7.85
CA GLU A 188 14.80 -14.51 -6.47
C GLU A 188 14.70 -12.98 -6.39
N PHE A 189 15.47 -12.25 -7.22
CA PHE A 189 15.37 -10.79 -7.29
C PHE A 189 14.04 -10.32 -7.89
N TYR A 190 13.46 -11.07 -8.83
CA TYR A 190 12.14 -10.77 -9.35
C TYR A 190 11.06 -10.88 -8.27
N ALA A 191 11.09 -11.95 -7.47
CA ALA A 191 10.19 -12.14 -6.34
C ALA A 191 10.35 -11.01 -5.30
N LEU A 192 11.57 -10.56 -5.00
CA LEU A 192 11.82 -9.40 -4.14
C LEU A 192 11.23 -8.10 -4.72
N ASN A 193 11.29 -7.90 -6.04
CA ASN A 193 10.61 -6.79 -6.71
C ASN A 193 9.07 -6.88 -6.58
N LEU A 194 8.48 -8.08 -6.63
CA LEU A 194 7.05 -8.26 -6.40
C LEU A 194 6.65 -7.94 -4.96
N ILE A 195 7.44 -8.36 -3.97
CA ILE A 195 7.26 -8.00 -2.56
C ILE A 195 7.34 -6.48 -2.39
N ALA A 196 8.39 -5.86 -2.93
CA ALA A 196 8.62 -4.42 -2.83
C ALA A 196 7.50 -3.57 -3.45
N LYS A 197 6.82 -4.07 -4.50
CA LYS A 197 5.67 -3.40 -5.12
C LYS A 197 4.50 -3.23 -4.14
N ASN A 198 4.36 -4.13 -3.17
CA ASN A 198 3.22 -4.17 -2.25
C ASN A 198 3.50 -3.41 -0.93
N ASP A 199 4.65 -2.75 -0.80
CA ASP A 199 5.10 -2.07 0.42
C ASP A 199 5.48 -0.62 0.12
N PRO A 200 4.85 0.39 0.74
CA PRO A 200 5.16 1.79 0.48
C PRO A 200 6.64 2.15 0.74
N ILE A 201 7.29 1.51 1.72
CA ILE A 201 8.68 1.78 2.08
C ILE A 201 9.61 1.07 1.09
N LEU A 202 9.39 -0.23 0.86
CA LEU A 202 10.26 -0.99 -0.03
C LEU A 202 10.05 -0.62 -1.50
N SER A 203 8.95 0.03 -1.86
CA SER A 203 8.65 0.50 -3.22
C SER A 203 9.77 1.35 -3.80
N GLN A 204 10.51 2.10 -2.96
CA GLN A 204 11.68 2.89 -3.34
C GLN A 204 12.83 2.04 -3.89
N ARG A 205 12.91 0.77 -3.51
CA ARG A 205 13.95 -0.18 -3.97
C ARG A 205 13.44 -1.12 -5.05
N ARG A 206 12.21 -0.95 -5.52
CA ARG A 206 11.59 -1.83 -6.52
C ARG A 206 12.43 -1.91 -7.80
N PHE A 207 12.86 -0.76 -8.32
CA PHE A 207 13.68 -0.72 -9.52
C PHE A 207 15.09 -1.28 -9.29
N ASP A 208 15.65 -1.19 -8.09
CA ASP A 208 16.92 -1.85 -7.77
C ASP A 208 16.81 -3.38 -7.88
N TYR A 209 15.77 -3.97 -7.31
CA TYR A 209 15.55 -5.43 -7.42
C TYR A 209 15.22 -5.84 -8.85
N MET A 210 14.45 -5.03 -9.57
CA MET A 210 14.14 -5.28 -10.99
C MET A 210 15.40 -5.24 -11.87
N GLN A 211 16.29 -4.26 -11.63
CA GLN A 211 17.58 -4.16 -12.31
C GLN A 211 18.46 -5.38 -11.95
N LYS A 212 18.52 -5.81 -10.69
CA LYS A 212 19.27 -7.03 -10.31
C LYS A 212 18.72 -8.30 -10.97
N ALA A 213 17.39 -8.44 -11.05
CA ALA A 213 16.76 -9.57 -11.72
C ALA A 213 17.07 -9.59 -13.22
N ALA A 214 16.94 -8.43 -13.87
CA ALA A 214 17.32 -8.26 -15.27
C ALA A 214 18.81 -8.60 -15.47
N ALA A 215 19.70 -8.08 -14.62
CA ALA A 215 21.14 -8.33 -14.62
C ALA A 215 21.53 -9.82 -14.45
N LYS A 216 20.58 -10.68 -14.09
CA LYS A 216 20.74 -12.14 -14.00
C LYS A 216 20.00 -12.90 -15.10
N GLY A 217 19.49 -12.20 -16.11
CA GLY A 217 18.82 -12.78 -17.27
C GLY A 217 17.35 -13.15 -17.06
N HIS A 218 16.71 -12.68 -15.98
CA HIS A 218 15.29 -12.98 -15.75
C HIS A 218 14.40 -12.34 -16.82
N LEU A 219 13.73 -13.16 -17.63
CA LEU A 219 13.08 -12.74 -18.87
C LEU A 219 11.92 -11.74 -18.66
N VAL A 220 11.06 -12.00 -17.67
CA VAL A 220 9.96 -11.08 -17.33
C VAL A 220 10.49 -9.74 -16.82
N SER A 221 11.61 -9.75 -16.06
CA SER A 221 12.26 -8.52 -15.61
C SER A 221 12.92 -7.75 -16.74
N LEU A 222 13.52 -8.44 -17.72
CA LEU A 222 14.05 -7.83 -18.94
C LEU A 222 12.95 -7.12 -19.72
N ALA A 223 11.79 -7.75 -19.91
CA ALA A 223 10.64 -7.13 -20.59
C ALA A 223 10.11 -5.90 -19.84
N HIS A 224 9.96 -5.98 -18.51
CA HIS A 224 9.53 -4.84 -17.69
C HIS A 224 10.54 -3.70 -17.68
N MET A 225 11.84 -4.00 -17.55
CA MET A 225 12.91 -3.00 -17.63
C MET A 225 12.92 -2.31 -19.00
N THR A 226 12.75 -3.07 -20.08
CA THR A 226 12.68 -2.53 -21.44
C THR A 226 11.54 -1.49 -21.55
N ASN A 227 10.34 -1.82 -21.06
CA ASN A 227 9.21 -0.88 -21.01
C ASN A 227 9.52 0.38 -20.17
N ALA A 228 10.14 0.21 -19.00
CA ALA A 228 10.46 1.31 -18.10
C ALA A 228 11.50 2.27 -18.71
N VAL A 229 12.49 1.73 -19.43
CA VAL A 229 13.50 2.47 -20.20
C VAL A 229 12.84 3.36 -21.27
N PHE A 230 11.99 2.81 -22.14
CA PHE A 230 11.32 3.60 -23.18
C PHE A 230 10.24 4.56 -22.63
N SER A 231 9.88 4.39 -21.35
CA SER A 231 9.07 5.35 -20.60
C SER A 231 9.90 6.46 -19.95
N GLY A 232 11.24 6.38 -20.03
CA GLY A 232 12.18 7.41 -19.57
C GLY A 232 12.38 7.50 -18.06
N HIS A 233 12.13 6.41 -17.33
CA HIS A 233 12.32 6.36 -15.87
C HIS A 233 13.79 6.51 -15.43
N PHE A 234 14.72 6.13 -16.29
CA PHE A 234 16.13 5.95 -15.94
C PHE A 234 17.06 7.05 -16.51
N ARG A 235 18.17 7.31 -15.80
CA ARG A 235 19.32 8.13 -16.27
C ARG A 235 20.65 7.40 -16.06
N PRO A 236 21.67 7.60 -16.93
CA PRO A 236 21.65 8.42 -18.15
C PRO A 236 20.69 7.89 -19.22
N LEU A 237 19.96 8.80 -19.87
CA LEU A 237 18.86 8.43 -20.77
C LEU A 237 19.38 7.65 -21.99
N GLU A 238 20.48 8.12 -22.58
CA GLU A 238 21.12 7.49 -23.74
C GLU A 238 21.54 6.05 -23.46
N ASP A 239 22.27 5.82 -22.36
CA ASP A 239 22.73 4.49 -21.96
C ASP A 239 21.57 3.53 -21.70
N SER A 240 20.54 4.02 -21.00
CA SER A 240 19.34 3.23 -20.75
C SER A 240 18.65 2.83 -22.06
N ILE A 241 18.54 3.74 -23.03
CA ILE A 241 17.90 3.49 -24.34
C ILE A 241 18.75 2.52 -25.17
N LYS A 242 20.08 2.68 -25.18
CA LYS A 242 21.00 1.73 -25.82
C LYS A 242 20.78 0.32 -25.29
N TRP A 243 20.72 0.18 -23.96
CA TRP A 243 20.41 -1.10 -23.32
C TRP A 243 19.02 -1.61 -23.69
N GLY A 244 17.99 -0.76 -23.66
CA GLY A 244 16.61 -1.14 -23.98
C GLY A 244 16.43 -1.62 -25.42
N LEU A 245 17.09 -0.99 -26.39
CA LEU A 245 17.06 -1.39 -27.80
C LEU A 245 17.74 -2.76 -28.01
N ASN A 246 18.90 -2.97 -27.38
CA ASN A 246 19.57 -4.26 -27.41
C ASN A 246 18.73 -5.34 -26.73
N CYS A 247 18.14 -5.04 -25.56
CA CYS A 247 17.28 -5.96 -24.83
C CYS A 247 16.03 -6.34 -25.63
N LEU A 248 15.38 -5.37 -26.27
CA LEU A 248 14.24 -5.61 -27.16
C LEU A 248 14.62 -6.55 -28.30
N ARG A 249 15.77 -6.33 -28.94
CA ARG A 249 16.30 -7.22 -29.99
C ARG A 249 16.55 -8.63 -29.47
N TYR A 250 17.19 -8.78 -28.31
CA TYR A 250 17.45 -10.06 -27.69
C TYR A 250 16.16 -10.84 -27.38
N LEU A 251 15.18 -10.16 -26.77
CA LEU A 251 13.91 -10.77 -26.42
C LEU A 251 13.17 -11.27 -27.67
N GLU A 252 13.09 -10.46 -28.73
CA GLU A 252 12.36 -10.79 -29.96
C GLU A 252 13.07 -11.83 -30.83
N LYS A 253 14.40 -11.79 -30.92
CA LYS A 253 15.15 -12.64 -31.87
C LYS A 253 15.68 -13.92 -31.26
N ILE A 254 15.83 -13.99 -29.94
CA ILE A 254 16.49 -15.12 -29.27
C ILE A 254 15.59 -15.70 -28.17
N ALA A 255 15.18 -14.89 -27.20
CA ALA A 255 14.50 -15.41 -26.01
C ALA A 255 13.09 -15.94 -26.31
N ILE A 256 12.25 -15.18 -27.03
CA ILE A 256 10.89 -15.59 -27.38
C ILE A 256 10.89 -16.84 -28.27
N PRO A 257 11.63 -16.91 -29.40
CA PRO A 257 11.65 -18.11 -30.23
C PRO A 257 12.11 -19.36 -29.47
N LYS A 258 13.06 -19.20 -28.54
CA LYS A 258 13.52 -20.31 -27.69
C LYS A 258 12.40 -20.75 -26.73
N LEU A 259 11.75 -19.81 -26.04
CA LEU A 259 10.62 -20.11 -25.15
C LEU A 259 9.43 -20.75 -25.88
N GLU A 260 9.15 -20.34 -27.12
CA GLU A 260 8.09 -20.96 -27.94
C GLU A 260 8.36 -22.44 -28.23
N ILE A 261 9.64 -22.83 -28.30
CA ILE A 261 10.05 -24.22 -28.52
C ILE A 261 10.03 -24.98 -27.18
N ASP A 262 10.65 -24.40 -26.15
CA ASP A 262 10.88 -25.07 -24.87
C ASP A 262 9.58 -25.18 -24.04
N GLU A 263 8.77 -24.09 -23.99
CA GLU A 263 7.58 -23.96 -23.14
C GLU A 263 6.46 -23.12 -23.82
N PRO A 264 5.80 -23.65 -24.86
CA PRO A 264 4.87 -22.88 -25.71
C PRO A 264 3.62 -22.35 -25.00
N SER A 265 3.30 -22.85 -23.81
CA SER A 265 2.10 -22.48 -23.04
C SER A 265 2.43 -21.84 -21.69
N SER A 266 3.68 -21.39 -21.48
CA SER A 266 4.06 -20.72 -20.22
C SER A 266 3.39 -19.35 -20.08
N GLU A 267 2.98 -19.02 -18.86
CA GLU A 267 2.40 -17.71 -18.53
C GLU A 267 3.43 -16.58 -18.78
N GLU A 268 4.71 -16.88 -18.55
CA GLU A 268 5.85 -16.00 -18.82
C GLU A 268 5.93 -15.61 -20.31
N LEU A 269 5.77 -16.57 -21.22
CA LEU A 269 5.81 -16.33 -22.65
C LEU A 269 4.66 -15.43 -23.11
N ILE A 270 3.45 -15.70 -22.62
CA ILE A 270 2.26 -14.88 -22.92
C ILE A 270 2.47 -13.45 -22.43
N HIS A 271 2.87 -13.30 -21.16
CA HIS A 271 3.09 -11.99 -20.54
C HIS A 271 4.17 -11.18 -21.25
N ILE A 272 5.31 -11.80 -21.61
CA ILE A 272 6.38 -11.11 -22.35
C ILE A 272 5.87 -10.64 -23.72
N LYS A 273 5.16 -11.48 -24.47
CA LYS A 273 4.60 -11.11 -25.78
C LYS A 273 3.64 -9.93 -25.68
N GLU A 274 2.73 -9.94 -24.71
CA GLU A 274 1.79 -8.84 -24.47
C GLU A 274 2.51 -7.54 -24.11
N GLN A 275 3.48 -7.60 -23.19
CA GLN A 275 4.26 -6.43 -22.78
C GLN A 275 5.03 -5.80 -23.95
N LEU A 276 5.60 -6.61 -24.84
CA LEU A 276 6.34 -6.12 -26.00
C LEU A 276 5.40 -5.63 -27.12
N ALA A 277 4.25 -6.28 -27.32
CA ALA A 277 3.24 -5.81 -28.29
C ALA A 277 2.74 -4.42 -27.94
N VAL A 278 2.38 -4.19 -26.66
CA VAL A 278 1.94 -2.88 -26.16
C VAL A 278 3.06 -1.83 -26.28
N LEU A 279 4.32 -2.23 -26.01
CA LEU A 279 5.49 -1.36 -26.19
C LEU A 279 5.62 -0.89 -27.64
N ARG A 280 5.55 -1.85 -28.59
CA ARG A 280 5.66 -1.60 -30.03
C ARG A 280 4.52 -0.72 -30.54
N GLU A 281 3.29 -1.00 -30.14
CA GLU A 281 2.12 -0.21 -30.51
C GLU A 281 2.27 1.25 -30.05
N ARG A 282 2.65 1.47 -28.79
CA ARG A 282 2.81 2.80 -28.20
C ARG A 282 4.00 3.60 -28.75
N ARG A 283 4.88 2.99 -29.53
CA ARG A 283 6.14 3.57 -30.03
C ARG A 283 6.37 3.29 -31.51
N ASN A 284 5.33 2.96 -32.25
CA ASN A 284 5.38 2.70 -33.69
C ASN A 284 5.94 3.88 -34.51
N GLU A 285 5.81 5.11 -34.00
CA GLU A 285 6.35 6.34 -34.59
C GLU A 285 7.89 6.39 -34.62
N VAL A 286 8.58 5.68 -33.71
CA VAL A 286 10.04 5.81 -33.53
C VAL A 286 10.78 4.47 -33.55
N LEU A 287 10.12 3.37 -33.17
CA LEU A 287 10.74 2.06 -33.16
C LEU A 287 10.54 1.34 -34.50
N PRO A 288 11.61 1.01 -35.25
CA PRO A 288 11.51 0.25 -36.48
C PRO A 288 11.11 -1.20 -36.20
N SER A 289 10.51 -1.88 -37.18
CA SER A 289 10.09 -3.29 -37.06
C SER A 289 11.23 -4.23 -36.67
N VAL A 290 12.46 -3.92 -37.10
CA VAL A 290 13.67 -4.66 -36.72
C VAL A 290 14.72 -3.68 -36.21
N ILE A 291 15.29 -3.97 -35.04
CA ILE A 291 16.38 -3.17 -34.47
C ILE A 291 17.68 -3.48 -35.24
N PRO A 292 18.37 -2.46 -35.80
CA PRO A 292 19.59 -2.66 -36.58
C PRO A 292 20.74 -3.24 -35.73
N ARG A 293 21.64 -3.98 -36.39
CA ARG A 293 22.91 -4.46 -35.81
C ARG A 293 24.11 -3.61 -36.23
N ASP A 294 23.99 -2.89 -37.35
CA ASP A 294 25.01 -1.96 -37.81
C ASP A 294 25.18 -0.82 -36.80
N THR A 295 26.42 -0.54 -36.40
CA THR A 295 26.73 0.43 -35.34
C THR A 295 26.22 1.83 -35.69
N LYS A 296 26.40 2.26 -36.93
CA LYS A 296 25.99 3.60 -37.37
C LYS A 296 24.48 3.72 -37.37
N ALA A 297 23.77 2.77 -37.97
CA ALA A 297 22.30 2.77 -37.98
C ALA A 297 21.71 2.61 -36.56
N PHE A 298 22.39 1.89 -35.68
CA PHE A 298 21.97 1.74 -34.27
C PHE A 298 22.13 3.04 -33.48
N ASP A 299 23.28 3.72 -33.60
CA ASP A 299 23.52 4.99 -32.92
C ASP A 299 22.59 6.11 -33.43
N GLU A 300 22.28 6.10 -34.73
CA GLU A 300 21.26 6.96 -35.32
C GLU A 300 19.87 6.70 -34.71
N LEU A 301 19.48 5.42 -34.56
CA LEU A 301 18.22 5.05 -33.92
C LEU A 301 18.18 5.47 -32.44
N VAL A 302 19.27 5.25 -31.69
CA VAL A 302 19.38 5.70 -30.29
C VAL A 302 19.13 7.20 -30.20
N THR A 303 19.77 7.98 -31.07
CA THR A 303 19.60 9.44 -31.12
C THR A 303 18.14 9.81 -31.37
N GLN A 304 17.48 9.17 -32.35
CA GLN A 304 16.06 9.40 -32.64
C GLN A 304 15.15 9.09 -31.45
N VAL A 305 15.39 7.98 -30.74
CA VAL A 305 14.59 7.58 -29.57
C VAL A 305 14.83 8.52 -28.38
N VAL A 306 16.08 8.94 -28.15
CA VAL A 306 16.42 9.93 -27.10
C VAL A 306 15.71 11.26 -27.37
N GLU A 307 15.78 11.76 -28.60
CA GLU A 307 15.08 12.99 -28.99
C GLU A 307 13.57 12.86 -28.85
N TYR A 308 12.99 11.75 -29.33
CA TYR A 308 11.58 11.46 -29.17
C TYR A 308 11.16 11.49 -27.70
N ARG A 309 11.96 10.88 -26.81
CA ARG A 309 11.65 10.86 -25.38
C ARG A 309 11.75 12.24 -24.75
N ASN A 310 12.78 13.01 -25.09
CA ASN A 310 12.97 14.37 -24.61
C ASN A 310 11.81 15.29 -25.03
N ARG A 311 11.31 15.15 -26.28
CA ARG A 311 10.14 15.89 -26.77
C ARG A 311 8.86 15.61 -25.98
N ARG A 312 8.64 14.37 -25.52
CA ARG A 312 7.43 13.99 -24.75
C ARG A 312 7.46 14.40 -23.27
N GLY A 313 8.60 14.85 -22.74
CA GLY A 313 8.72 15.28 -21.34
C GLY A 313 8.55 14.16 -20.30
N GLY A 314 8.87 14.47 -19.03
CA GLY A 314 8.74 13.54 -17.90
C GLY A 314 9.90 13.65 -16.91
N VAL A 315 9.61 13.54 -15.62
CA VAL A 315 10.61 13.56 -14.55
C VAL A 315 11.22 12.17 -14.43
N SER A 316 12.54 12.06 -14.54
CA SER A 316 13.24 10.80 -14.26
C SER A 316 13.33 10.60 -12.75
N SER A 317 13.10 9.37 -12.29
CA SER A 317 13.10 9.06 -10.88
C SER A 317 14.24 8.15 -10.43
N GLU A 318 14.96 7.48 -11.35
CA GLU A 318 15.87 6.39 -11.00
C GLU A 318 17.21 6.39 -11.76
N ASP A 319 18.26 5.92 -11.10
CA ASP A 319 19.58 5.67 -11.69
C ASP A 319 19.60 4.35 -12.46
N PHE A 320 20.14 4.39 -13.67
CA PHE A 320 20.41 3.22 -14.50
C PHE A 320 21.72 2.55 -14.08
N LYS A 321 21.65 1.30 -13.63
CA LYS A 321 22.77 0.56 -13.01
C LYS A 321 23.18 -0.69 -13.80
N LEU A 322 22.59 -0.93 -14.96
CA LEU A 322 22.90 -2.11 -15.78
C LEU A 322 24.11 -1.90 -16.68
N ALA A 323 24.94 -2.93 -16.82
CA ALA A 323 26.12 -2.88 -17.67
C ALA A 323 25.73 -2.77 -19.16
N PRO A 324 26.36 -1.88 -19.95
CA PRO A 324 26.03 -1.70 -21.37
C PRO A 324 26.18 -2.95 -22.22
N ALA A 325 27.21 -3.76 -21.97
CA ALA A 325 27.52 -5.00 -22.70
C ALA A 325 26.73 -6.24 -22.20
N MET A 326 25.86 -6.06 -21.21
CA MET A 326 25.15 -7.17 -20.55
C MET A 326 24.30 -7.99 -21.53
N ILE A 327 23.61 -7.33 -22.46
CA ILE A 327 22.77 -8.03 -23.44
C ILE A 327 23.63 -8.84 -24.41
N ASP A 328 24.80 -8.33 -24.79
CA ASP A 328 25.73 -9.07 -25.66
C ASP A 328 26.28 -10.33 -24.97
N LEU A 329 26.43 -10.32 -23.64
CA LEU A 329 26.79 -11.50 -22.86
C LEU A 329 25.65 -12.54 -22.83
N LEU A 330 24.40 -12.08 -22.71
CA LEU A 330 23.22 -12.93 -22.80
C LEU A 330 23.05 -13.53 -24.21
N GLU A 331 23.28 -12.76 -25.28
CA GLU A 331 23.28 -13.24 -26.66
C GLU A 331 24.33 -14.36 -26.86
N LYS A 332 25.44 -14.31 -26.12
CA LYS A 332 26.56 -15.29 -26.20
C LYS A 332 26.45 -16.45 -25.20
N ASN A 333 25.36 -16.56 -24.44
CA ASN A 333 25.19 -17.53 -23.35
C ASN A 333 26.32 -17.51 -22.30
N GLN A 334 26.93 -16.35 -22.02
CA GLN A 334 28.02 -16.21 -21.04
C GLN A 334 27.50 -15.79 -19.65
N LEU A 335 28.16 -16.26 -18.57
CA LEU A 335 27.81 -15.95 -17.18
C LEU A 335 27.97 -14.45 -16.86
N LEU A 336 26.96 -13.87 -16.21
CA LEU A 336 26.92 -12.45 -15.80
C LEU A 336 27.58 -12.23 -14.43
N SER A 337 28.59 -11.34 -14.36
CA SER A 337 29.35 -11.02 -13.15
C SER A 337 28.49 -10.47 -12.00
N SER A 338 28.89 -10.73 -10.75
CA SER A 338 28.24 -10.24 -9.53
C SER A 338 28.57 -8.77 -9.23
N ILE A 339 27.59 -8.04 -8.70
CA ILE A 339 27.75 -6.66 -8.18
C ILE A 339 28.39 -6.72 -6.79
N GLN A 340 29.39 -5.87 -6.52
CA GLN A 340 30.00 -5.69 -5.19
C GLN A 340 29.10 -4.89 -4.25
N LEU A 341 28.93 -5.41 -3.03
CA LEU A 341 28.18 -4.80 -1.91
C LEU A 341 29.06 -3.82 -1.11
N ILE A 342 28.57 -2.60 -0.86
CA ILE A 342 29.14 -1.70 0.16
C ILE A 342 28.49 -1.97 1.52
N HIS A 343 29.31 -1.99 2.56
CA HIS A 343 29.01 -2.43 3.93
C HIS A 343 28.31 -1.38 4.82
N LYS A 344 27.48 -1.94 5.72
CA LYS A 344 27.08 -1.61 7.10
C LYS A 344 27.50 -0.27 7.75
N ALA A 345 26.54 0.38 8.42
CA ALA A 345 26.75 1.30 9.54
C ALA A 345 25.91 0.88 10.76
N GLU A 346 26.40 1.25 11.94
CA GLU A 346 26.16 0.65 13.26
C GLU A 346 24.83 1.04 13.94
N SER A 347 24.35 0.12 14.78
CA SER A 347 23.19 0.25 15.65
C SER A 347 23.54 1.02 16.94
N MET A 348 22.74 2.03 17.29
CA MET A 348 22.64 2.53 18.67
C MET A 348 21.37 1.95 19.31
N GLN A 349 21.53 1.27 20.45
CA GLN A 349 20.44 0.72 21.24
C GLN A 349 19.72 1.85 21.99
N SER A 350 18.39 1.94 21.86
CA SER A 350 17.53 2.69 22.78
C SER A 350 16.62 1.73 23.54
N LEU A 351 16.41 2.00 24.84
CA LEU A 351 15.59 1.19 25.76
C LEU A 351 14.12 1.06 25.29
N PRO A 352 13.41 -0.04 25.64
CA PRO A 352 12.02 -0.25 25.27
C PRO A 352 11.08 0.77 25.94
N ILE A 353 10.12 1.30 25.18
CA ILE A 353 9.06 2.20 25.67
C ILE A 353 7.87 1.34 26.11
N ASP A 354 7.28 1.59 27.29
CA ASP A 354 6.14 0.79 27.81
C ASP A 354 4.78 1.27 27.24
N GLU A 355 3.91 0.31 26.90
CA GLU A 355 2.55 0.53 26.35
C GLU A 355 1.67 1.32 27.33
N HIS A 356 1.82 1.03 28.63
CA HIS A 356 1.04 1.71 29.67
C HIS A 356 1.35 3.21 29.73
N ASP A 357 2.62 3.59 29.66
CA ASP A 357 3.05 5.00 29.69
C ASP A 357 2.49 5.79 28.49
N LEU A 358 2.36 5.16 27.33
CA LEU A 358 1.79 5.79 26.14
C LEU A 358 0.26 5.91 26.22
N LEU A 359 -0.44 4.92 26.79
CA LEU A 359 -1.88 5.03 27.05
C LEU A 359 -2.17 6.17 28.04
N VAL A 360 -1.36 6.27 29.11
CA VAL A 360 -1.49 7.34 30.11
C VAL A 360 -1.29 8.71 29.45
N LYS A 361 -0.34 8.87 28.54
CA LYS A 361 -0.16 10.14 27.80
C LYS A 361 -1.34 10.52 26.91
N VAL A 362 -1.88 9.56 26.15
CA VAL A 362 -3.09 9.81 25.33
C VAL A 362 -4.27 10.20 26.22
N TYR A 363 -4.39 9.55 27.37
CA TYR A 363 -5.37 9.87 28.39
C TYR A 363 -5.17 11.26 29.01
N ASP A 364 -3.93 11.65 29.34
CA ASP A 364 -3.64 12.92 29.99
C ASP A 364 -4.04 14.10 29.11
N ASN A 365 -3.80 14.02 27.79
CA ASN A 365 -4.27 15.02 26.82
C ASN A 365 -5.80 15.14 26.85
N PHE A 366 -6.52 14.02 26.93
CA PHE A 366 -7.98 14.04 27.07
C PHE A 366 -8.40 14.63 28.43
N ALA A 367 -7.73 14.25 29.52
CA ALA A 367 -8.04 14.71 30.87
C ALA A 367 -7.80 16.22 31.04
N GLU A 368 -6.76 16.77 30.40
CA GLU A 368 -6.49 18.20 30.34
C GLU A 368 -7.63 18.94 29.63
N LYS A 369 -8.07 18.44 28.46
CA LYS A 369 -9.20 19.03 27.72
C LYS A 369 -10.52 19.03 28.52
N VAL A 370 -10.78 17.97 29.30
CA VAL A 370 -11.94 17.92 30.22
C VAL A 370 -11.79 18.92 31.37
N THR A 371 -10.55 19.22 31.77
CA THR A 371 -10.25 20.23 32.80
C THR A 371 -10.44 21.64 32.28
N GLU A 372 -10.00 21.95 31.06
CA GLU A 372 -10.24 23.24 30.39
C GLU A 372 -11.74 23.57 30.29
N LEU A 373 -12.56 22.58 29.92
CA LEU A 373 -14.03 22.68 29.92
C LEU A 373 -14.63 23.11 31.27
N ARG A 374 -13.95 22.81 32.39
CA ARG A 374 -14.39 23.23 33.73
C ARG A 374 -14.32 24.74 33.89
N HIS A 375 -13.40 25.40 33.19
CA HIS A 375 -13.12 26.82 33.33
C HIS A 375 -13.80 27.67 32.24
N ALA A 376 -14.47 27.05 31.28
CA ALA A 376 -15.18 27.75 30.20
C ALA A 376 -16.40 28.55 30.70
N PRO A 377 -16.61 29.81 30.23
CA PRO A 377 -17.82 30.57 30.49
C PRO A 377 -19.02 29.93 29.76
N ASN A 378 -20.20 29.93 30.39
CA ASN A 378 -21.45 29.36 29.85
C ASN A 378 -21.42 27.85 29.51
N LYS A 379 -20.72 27.03 30.30
CA LYS A 379 -20.61 25.58 30.10
C LYS A 379 -21.93 24.82 30.30
N ASN A 380 -22.25 23.92 29.36
CA ASN A 380 -23.35 22.95 29.51
C ASN A 380 -22.99 21.91 30.58
N GLN A 381 -23.76 21.88 31.68
CA GLN A 381 -23.52 20.99 32.82
C GLN A 381 -23.67 19.50 32.47
N ASN A 382 -24.56 19.16 31.53
CA ASN A 382 -24.77 17.79 31.08
C ASN A 382 -23.59 17.29 30.23
N ALA A 383 -23.10 18.14 29.32
CA ALA A 383 -21.89 17.84 28.54
C ALA A 383 -20.65 17.73 29.44
N LEU A 384 -20.51 18.62 30.42
CA LEU A 384 -19.42 18.57 31.40
C LEU A 384 -19.46 17.29 32.25
N LYS A 385 -20.67 16.85 32.65
CA LYS A 385 -20.83 15.59 33.38
C LYS A 385 -20.43 14.39 32.51
N ALA A 386 -20.95 14.31 31.29
CA ALA A 386 -20.60 13.23 30.37
C ALA A 386 -19.10 13.17 30.04
N ALA A 387 -18.44 14.33 29.88
CA ALA A 387 -17.00 14.40 29.67
C ALA A 387 -16.20 13.91 30.89
N LYS A 388 -16.66 14.21 32.11
CA LYS A 388 -16.06 13.70 33.36
C LYS A 388 -16.26 12.20 33.53
N ASP A 389 -17.46 11.71 33.23
CA ASP A 389 -17.79 10.29 33.32
C ASP A 389 -16.95 9.48 32.32
N LEU A 390 -16.82 9.96 31.09
CA LEU A 390 -15.91 9.38 30.08
C LEU A 390 -14.45 9.37 30.57
N ARG A 391 -13.98 10.45 31.18
CA ARG A 391 -12.62 10.54 31.74
C ARG A 391 -12.38 9.53 32.87
N ILE A 392 -13.38 9.23 33.66
CA ILE A 392 -13.27 8.22 34.72
C ILE A 392 -13.21 6.82 34.09
N GLN A 393 -14.12 6.51 33.16
CA GLN A 393 -14.17 5.22 32.48
C GLN A 393 -12.88 4.90 31.71
N LEU A 394 -12.27 5.89 31.06
CA LEU A 394 -10.99 5.69 30.35
C LEU A 394 -9.82 5.46 31.31
N ALA A 395 -9.79 6.11 32.49
CA ALA A 395 -8.78 5.82 33.51
C ALA A 395 -8.93 4.39 34.03
N GLU A 396 -10.16 3.98 34.36
CA GLU A 396 -10.46 2.62 34.82
C GLU A 396 -10.08 1.57 33.76
N ALA A 397 -10.28 1.87 32.47
CA ALA A 397 -9.83 1.01 31.38
C ALA A 397 -8.30 0.83 31.39
N ILE A 398 -7.53 1.91 31.53
CA ILE A 398 -6.06 1.87 31.56
C ILE A 398 -5.55 1.07 32.76
N ASP A 399 -6.16 1.25 33.93
CA ASP A 399 -5.82 0.49 35.13
C ASP A 399 -6.17 -1.00 34.98
N THR A 400 -7.34 -1.28 34.41
CA THR A 400 -7.79 -2.65 34.10
C THR A 400 -6.80 -3.33 33.15
N TYR A 401 -6.34 -2.62 32.11
CA TYR A 401 -5.31 -3.11 31.19
C TYR A 401 -4.01 -3.48 31.90
N LYS A 402 -3.54 -2.62 32.82
CA LYS A 402 -2.31 -2.86 33.60
C LYS A 402 -2.42 -4.12 34.45
N ILE A 403 -3.55 -4.29 35.14
CA ILE A 403 -3.84 -5.48 35.96
C ILE A 403 -3.87 -6.73 35.09
N ASN A 404 -4.58 -6.64 33.98
CA ASN A 404 -4.78 -7.72 33.02
C ASN A 404 -3.49 -8.16 32.33
N LYS A 405 -2.59 -7.23 32.00
CA LYS A 405 -1.26 -7.51 31.45
C LYS A 405 -0.33 -8.22 32.45
N ALA A 406 -0.53 -7.98 33.75
CA ALA A 406 0.24 -8.60 34.82
C ALA A 406 -0.33 -9.97 35.27
N ASN A 407 -1.52 -10.35 34.79
CA ASN A 407 -2.20 -11.58 35.19
C ASN A 407 -1.70 -12.77 34.38
N SER A 408 -1.24 -13.84 35.06
CA SER A 408 -0.79 -15.07 34.40
C SER A 408 -1.89 -15.89 33.74
N ALA A 409 -3.17 -15.61 34.04
CA ALA A 409 -4.32 -16.30 33.47
C ALA A 409 -4.80 -15.72 32.12
N MET A 410 -4.24 -14.60 31.67
CA MET A 410 -4.69 -13.91 30.46
C MET A 410 -3.50 -13.48 29.59
N THR A 411 -3.61 -13.63 28.27
CA THR A 411 -2.53 -13.21 27.36
C THR A 411 -2.49 -11.69 27.21
N LYS A 412 -1.34 -11.15 26.77
CA LYS A 412 -1.19 -9.71 26.50
C LYS A 412 -2.18 -9.23 25.44
N GLU A 413 -2.47 -10.07 24.45
CA GLU A 413 -3.41 -9.81 23.36
C GLU A 413 -4.84 -9.74 23.89
N GLN A 414 -5.24 -10.65 24.79
CA GLN A 414 -6.54 -10.61 25.45
C GLN A 414 -6.69 -9.36 26.33
N ALA A 415 -5.64 -8.94 27.04
CA ALA A 415 -5.65 -7.69 27.79
C ALA A 415 -5.88 -6.46 26.89
N LYS A 416 -5.26 -6.44 25.70
CA LYS A 416 -5.44 -5.36 24.71
C LYS A 416 -6.88 -5.30 24.20
N ILE A 417 -7.49 -6.45 23.90
CA ILE A 417 -8.89 -6.55 23.45
C ILE A 417 -9.82 -5.96 24.51
N VAL A 418 -9.70 -6.42 25.77
CA VAL A 418 -10.53 -5.93 26.87
C VAL A 418 -10.42 -4.42 27.04
N PHE A 419 -9.22 -3.85 26.91
CA PHE A 419 -9.03 -2.41 26.99
C PHE A 419 -9.73 -1.65 25.84
N VAL A 420 -9.57 -2.13 24.60
CA VAL A 420 -10.14 -1.49 23.41
C VAL A 420 -11.67 -1.52 23.49
N ASP A 421 -12.25 -2.63 23.95
CA ASP A 421 -13.71 -2.77 24.10
C ASP A 421 -14.26 -1.79 25.14
N ILE A 422 -13.64 -1.73 26.32
CA ILE A 422 -14.06 -0.83 27.40
C ILE A 422 -13.95 0.62 26.95
N SER A 423 -12.81 1.01 26.38
CA SER A 423 -12.56 2.40 25.97
C SER A 423 -13.44 2.83 24.79
N THR A 424 -13.66 1.96 23.80
CA THR A 424 -14.52 2.26 22.64
C THR A 424 -15.99 2.36 23.06
N SER A 425 -16.45 1.47 23.93
CA SER A 425 -17.81 1.53 24.47
C SER A 425 -18.03 2.83 25.26
N ALA A 426 -17.10 3.19 26.13
CA ALA A 426 -17.14 4.44 26.87
C ALA A 426 -17.23 5.67 25.94
N ILE A 427 -16.36 5.72 24.92
CA ILE A 427 -16.31 6.82 23.95
C ILE A 427 -17.62 6.91 23.15
N ASN A 428 -18.15 5.79 22.66
CA ASN A 428 -19.38 5.76 21.86
C ASN A 428 -20.60 6.20 22.67
N ASN A 429 -20.71 5.77 23.93
CA ASN A 429 -21.80 6.17 24.82
C ASN A 429 -21.80 7.69 25.08
N ALA A 430 -20.62 8.31 25.12
CA ALA A 430 -20.48 9.75 25.30
C ALA A 430 -20.56 10.55 23.99
N LYS A 431 -20.29 9.91 22.84
CA LYS A 431 -20.12 10.57 21.54
C LYS A 431 -21.31 11.42 21.14
N HIS A 432 -22.52 10.85 21.12
CA HIS A 432 -23.71 11.57 20.67
C HIS A 432 -23.94 12.89 21.43
N LEU A 433 -23.80 12.87 22.77
CA LEU A 433 -24.02 14.06 23.59
C LEU A 433 -22.88 15.08 23.44
N LEU A 434 -21.63 14.62 23.44
CA LEU A 434 -20.46 15.50 23.35
C LEU A 434 -20.28 16.06 21.92
N GLU A 435 -20.71 15.35 20.90
CA GLU A 435 -20.76 15.83 19.53
C GLU A 435 -21.82 16.91 19.38
N LYS A 436 -23.05 16.65 19.84
CA LYS A 436 -24.15 17.61 19.77
C LYS A 436 -23.85 18.91 20.54
N GLU A 437 -23.28 18.81 21.73
CA GLU A 437 -23.15 19.96 22.63
C GLU A 437 -21.78 20.66 22.54
N LEU A 438 -20.74 19.96 22.08
CA LEU A 438 -19.35 20.48 22.03
C LEU A 438 -18.66 20.30 20.68
N GLY A 439 -19.27 19.63 19.71
CA GLY A 439 -18.63 19.32 18.42
C GLY A 439 -17.50 18.28 18.52
N TRP A 440 -17.47 17.46 19.56
CA TRP A 440 -16.36 16.54 19.82
C TRP A 440 -16.39 15.23 19.01
N GLY A 441 -17.27 15.07 18.02
CA GLY A 441 -17.44 13.81 17.28
C GLY A 441 -16.15 13.29 16.64
N ASP A 442 -15.46 14.14 15.88
CA ASP A 442 -14.18 13.81 15.24
C ASP A 442 -13.06 13.64 16.26
N TYR A 443 -13.06 14.48 17.29
CA TYR A 443 -12.08 14.43 18.37
C TYR A 443 -12.13 13.10 19.13
N LEU A 444 -13.33 12.63 19.47
CA LEU A 444 -13.55 11.35 20.15
C LEU A 444 -13.22 10.16 19.26
N THR A 445 -13.50 10.27 17.97
CA THR A 445 -13.08 9.28 16.97
C THR A 445 -11.55 9.20 16.89
N ASN A 446 -10.87 10.36 16.91
CA ASN A 446 -9.42 10.44 16.93
C ASN A 446 -8.79 9.96 18.25
N LEU A 447 -9.49 10.15 19.38
CA LEU A 447 -9.09 9.60 20.66
C LEU A 447 -9.11 8.06 20.66
N ALA A 448 -10.19 7.45 20.14
CA ALA A 448 -10.29 5.99 19.99
C ALA A 448 -9.20 5.45 19.05
N LYS A 449 -8.97 6.12 17.90
CA LYS A 449 -7.89 5.79 16.97
C LYS A 449 -6.51 5.92 17.63
N SER A 450 -6.30 6.91 18.49
CA SER A 450 -5.04 7.11 19.20
C SER A 450 -4.75 5.98 20.19
N PHE A 451 -5.76 5.54 20.94
CA PHE A 451 -5.64 4.37 21.82
C PHE A 451 -5.34 3.09 21.06
N ALA A 452 -6.03 2.84 19.95
CA ALA A 452 -5.71 1.72 19.06
C ALA A 452 -4.29 1.82 18.49
N ASN A 453 -3.89 3.03 18.08
CA ASN A 453 -2.55 3.31 17.58
C ASN A 453 -1.45 3.09 18.64
N VAL A 454 -1.70 3.24 19.95
CA VAL A 454 -0.69 2.94 21.00
C VAL A 454 -0.26 1.48 20.96
N PHE A 455 -1.23 0.55 20.87
CA PHE A 455 -0.92 -0.88 20.76
C PHE A 455 -0.25 -1.26 19.44
N ILE A 456 -0.36 -0.38 18.45
CA ILE A 456 0.26 -0.54 17.12
C ILE A 456 1.63 0.15 17.07
N ASN A 457 1.88 1.19 17.89
CA ASN A 457 3.12 1.98 17.90
C ASN A 457 4.18 1.47 18.87
N VAL A 458 3.82 0.82 19.99
CA VAL A 458 4.85 0.25 20.88
C VAL A 458 5.62 -0.88 20.20
N ALA A 459 4.98 -1.56 19.24
CA ALA A 459 5.60 -2.46 18.27
C ALA A 459 6.72 -1.81 17.43
N ASN A 460 6.63 -0.49 17.20
CA ASN A 460 7.60 0.28 16.40
C ASN A 460 8.79 0.80 17.21
N SER A 461 8.82 0.64 18.55
CA SER A 461 10.01 0.98 19.37
C SER A 461 11.25 0.18 18.95
N ALA A 462 11.05 -1.02 18.38
CA ALA A 462 12.10 -1.86 17.82
C ALA A 462 12.78 -1.23 16.58
N ARG A 463 12.09 -0.32 15.87
CA ARG A 463 12.58 0.36 14.67
C ARG A 463 13.56 1.51 14.95
N LYS A 464 13.60 2.03 16.18
CA LYS A 464 14.48 3.14 16.55
C LYS A 464 15.97 2.78 16.50
N SER A 465 16.30 1.49 16.52
CA SER A 465 17.68 0.99 16.44
C SER A 465 18.31 1.02 15.03
N LEU A 466 17.53 1.35 13.98
CA LEU A 466 17.97 1.23 12.57
C LEU A 466 17.47 2.39 11.68
N SER A 467 17.81 3.63 12.05
CA SER A 467 17.91 4.81 11.14
C SER A 467 16.80 5.04 10.10
N PHE A 468 15.52 4.84 10.44
CA PHE A 468 14.38 5.32 9.66
C PHE A 468 13.43 6.13 10.56
N GLN A 469 13.29 7.43 10.30
CA GLN A 469 12.55 8.39 11.14
C GLN A 469 11.03 8.47 10.84
N SER A 470 10.40 7.47 10.22
CA SER A 470 8.96 7.51 9.95
C SER A 470 8.19 6.66 10.96
N GLN A 471 7.40 7.31 11.80
CA GLN A 471 6.42 6.65 12.66
C GLN A 471 5.16 6.31 11.86
N PHE A 472 4.69 5.07 11.97
CA PHE A 472 3.52 4.58 11.22
C PHE A 472 2.29 4.57 12.13
N THR A 473 1.25 5.31 11.75
CA THR A 473 -0.10 5.20 12.32
C THR A 473 -0.98 4.38 11.38
N LEU A 474 -1.58 3.30 11.91
CA LEU A 474 -2.40 2.37 11.12
C LEU A 474 -3.81 2.91 10.91
N PHE A 475 -4.29 3.73 11.86
CA PHE A 475 -5.47 4.56 11.68
C PHE A 475 -5.06 6.01 11.43
N ALA A 476 -5.33 6.51 10.22
CA ALA A 476 -5.26 7.94 9.93
C ALA A 476 -6.31 8.69 10.78
N LEU A 477 -5.88 9.77 11.43
CA LEU A 477 -6.80 10.66 12.15
C LEU A 477 -7.78 11.28 11.14
N ALA A 478 -9.06 11.31 11.50
CA ALA A 478 -10.06 12.02 10.70
C ALA A 478 -9.68 13.50 10.62
N LYS A 479 -9.67 14.06 9.40
CA LYS A 479 -9.49 15.50 9.19
C LYS A 479 -10.78 16.20 9.59
N ALA A 480 -10.76 16.91 10.71
CA ALA A 480 -11.86 17.78 11.08
C ALA A 480 -11.96 18.97 10.10
N SER A 481 -13.18 19.43 9.87
CA SER A 481 -13.47 20.63 9.10
C SER A 481 -12.89 21.87 9.80
N PHE A 482 -11.70 22.33 9.38
CA PHE A 482 -11.08 23.63 9.73
C PHE A 482 -11.26 24.12 11.18
N ILE A 483 -10.66 23.39 12.12
CA ILE A 483 -10.54 23.83 13.52
C ILE A 483 -9.03 23.90 13.84
N PRO A 484 -8.45 25.10 14.13
CA PRO A 484 -7.04 25.29 14.51
C PRO A 484 -6.53 24.35 15.61
N GLU A 485 -7.44 23.86 16.44
CA GLU A 485 -7.20 22.97 17.56
C GLU A 485 -6.87 21.54 17.12
N VAL A 486 -7.31 21.11 15.93
CA VAL A 486 -6.92 19.80 15.34
C VAL A 486 -5.54 19.88 14.68
N GLU A 487 -5.21 21.02 14.07
CA GLU A 487 -3.84 21.32 13.64
C GLU A 487 -2.90 21.36 14.84
N LYS A 488 -3.28 22.01 15.95
CA LYS A 488 -2.48 22.02 17.17
C LYS A 488 -2.28 20.62 17.75
N MET A 489 -3.32 19.78 17.77
CA MET A 489 -3.20 18.41 18.27
C MET A 489 -2.34 17.55 17.34
N GLN A 490 -2.44 17.75 16.04
CA GLN A 490 -1.61 17.10 15.03
C GLN A 490 -0.15 17.57 15.15
N ASP A 491 0.10 18.87 15.31
CA ASP A 491 1.43 19.47 15.48
C ASP A 491 2.06 19.09 16.82
N ASP A 492 1.30 19.05 17.92
CA ASP A 492 1.77 18.58 19.22
C ASP A 492 2.11 17.09 19.17
N LEU A 493 1.31 16.28 18.45
CA LEU A 493 1.65 14.89 18.17
C LEU A 493 2.94 14.82 17.32
N PHE A 494 3.02 15.54 16.20
CA PHE A 494 4.19 15.54 15.31
C PHE A 494 5.49 16.05 15.98
N GLN A 495 5.39 17.07 16.84
CA GLN A 495 6.51 17.61 17.63
C GLN A 495 6.98 16.61 18.71
N GLN A 496 6.06 15.95 19.40
CA GLN A 496 6.41 14.95 20.42
C GLN A 496 6.94 13.65 19.82
N LEU A 497 6.53 13.35 18.58
CA LEU A 497 6.97 12.21 17.79
C LEU A 497 8.30 12.47 17.05
N SER A 498 8.71 13.73 16.89
CA SER A 498 10.00 14.13 16.30
C SER A 498 11.09 14.44 17.34
N LEU A 499 10.72 14.80 18.58
CA LEU A 499 11.65 14.98 19.69
C LEU A 499 11.95 13.67 20.43
N ARG A 500 12.69 12.78 19.76
CA ARG A 500 13.74 11.87 20.28
C ARG A 500 14.03 10.75 19.30
#